data_AF-A0AAV4QBF1-F1
#
_entry.id   AF-A0AAV4QBF1-F1
#
_cell.length_a   1.000
_cell.length_b   1.000
_cell.length_c   1.000
_cell.angle_alpha   90.00
_cell.angle_beta   90.00
_cell.angle_gamma   90.00
#
_symmetry.space_group_name_H-M   'P 1'
#
loop_
_entity.id
_entity.type
_entity.pdbx_description
1 polymer ?
#
loop_
_entity_poly.entity_id
_entity_poly.type
_entity_poly.pdbx_seq_one_letter_code
_entity_poly.pdbx_strand_id
1 'polypeptide(L)'
;MFVLGDGVFIMVNTFLKQTRVHIRVRAIDENGELQPTKAGVSLKPDVYYAFHNKLWAFMGCEDPDASIVVKKDVCIFSQNENCISIQRLFERNDMTFSFLPEKVVLNKVQYITLLEYFNEVSDYVKKKLLTYTFTEYVKYELKKRPDDSYDEK
;
A
#
# COMPACT_ATOMS: atom_id res chain seq x y z
N MET A 1 4.59 -11.05 -3.82
CA MET A 1 3.58 -10.39 -4.68
C MET A 1 2.35 -11.26 -4.61
N PHE A 2 1.18 -10.66 -4.45
CA PHE A 2 -0.08 -11.36 -4.25
C PHE A 2 -1.00 -11.06 -5.43
N VAL A 3 -1.59 -12.07 -6.07
CA VAL A 3 -2.41 -11.90 -7.27
C VAL A 3 -3.88 -11.81 -6.85
N LEU A 4 -4.57 -10.76 -7.28
CA LEU A 4 -6.01 -10.57 -7.00
C LEU A 4 -6.92 -11.09 -8.11
N GLY A 5 -6.38 -11.35 -9.30
CA GLY A 5 -7.12 -11.74 -10.50
C GLY A 5 -7.14 -10.64 -11.56
N ASP A 6 -7.42 -11.01 -12.82
CA ASP A 6 -7.55 -10.10 -13.97
C ASP A 6 -6.40 -9.09 -14.12
N GLY A 7 -5.16 -9.54 -13.90
CA GLY A 7 -3.96 -8.70 -13.98
C GLY A 7 -3.77 -7.74 -12.80
N VAL A 8 -4.65 -7.75 -11.80
CA VAL A 8 -4.51 -6.96 -10.58
C VAL A 8 -3.67 -7.69 -9.54
N PHE A 9 -2.77 -6.98 -8.87
CA PHE A 9 -1.88 -7.55 -7.86
C PHE A 9 -1.55 -6.57 -6.73
N ILE A 10 -1.11 -7.13 -5.61
CA ILE A 10 -0.50 -6.43 -4.48
C ILE A 10 1.01 -6.65 -4.48
N MET A 11 1.78 -5.59 -4.30
CA MET A 11 3.23 -5.65 -4.11
C MET A 11 3.65 -4.73 -2.98
N VAL A 12 4.57 -5.19 -2.15
CA VAL A 12 5.22 -4.35 -1.15
C VAL A 12 6.63 -4.05 -1.63
N ASN A 13 6.95 -2.76 -1.78
CA ASN A 13 8.26 -2.30 -2.18
C ASN A 13 8.83 -1.34 -1.13
N THR A 14 10.15 -1.23 -1.06
CA THR A 14 10.84 -0.21 -0.26
C THR A 14 11.81 0.53 -1.15
N PHE A 15 11.57 1.82 -1.33
CA PHE A 15 12.41 2.71 -2.15
C PHE A 15 12.75 3.96 -1.34
N LEU A 16 14.01 4.38 -1.35
CA LEU A 16 14.52 5.52 -0.57
C LEU A 16 14.03 5.50 0.90
N LYS A 17 14.17 4.33 1.55
CA LYS A 17 13.76 4.10 2.95
C LYS A 17 12.24 4.28 3.22
N GLN A 18 11.43 4.36 2.17
CA GLN A 18 9.97 4.41 2.26
C GLN A 18 9.38 3.10 1.77
N THR A 19 8.82 2.33 2.70
CA THR A 19 8.03 1.13 2.38
C THR A 19 6.64 1.56 1.92
N ARG A 20 6.15 1.00 0.82
CA ARG A 20 4.79 1.20 0.31
C ARG A 20 4.14 -0.13 -0.08
N VAL A 21 2.83 -0.18 0.09
CA VAL A 21 1.97 -1.25 -0.43
C VAL A 21 1.31 -0.73 -1.70
N HIS A 22 1.50 -1.44 -2.80
CA HIS A 22 0.97 -1.10 -4.11
C HIS A 22 -0.15 -2.06 -4.47
N ILE A 23 -1.31 -1.53 -4.85
CA ILE A 23 -2.41 -2.29 -5.47
C ILE A 23 -2.50 -1.78 -6.90
N ARG A 24 -2.16 -2.60 -7.89
CA ARG A 24 -1.95 -2.13 -9.28
C ARG A 24 -2.41 -3.14 -10.31
N VAL A 25 -2.73 -2.64 -11.50
CA VAL A 25 -3.01 -3.42 -12.70
C VAL A 25 -1.70 -3.65 -13.48
N ARG A 26 -1.52 -4.86 -14.01
CA ARG A 26 -0.49 -5.20 -15.00
C ARG A 26 -1.03 -5.04 -16.41
N ALA A 27 -0.15 -4.61 -17.31
CA ALA A 27 -0.37 -4.72 -18.74
C ALA A 27 0.78 -5.54 -19.35
N ILE A 28 0.47 -6.20 -20.46
CA ILE A 28 1.48 -6.84 -21.29
C ILE A 28 2.13 -5.73 -22.13
N ASP A 29 3.45 -5.64 -22.09
CA ASP A 29 4.20 -4.68 -22.91
C ASP A 29 4.44 -5.21 -24.34
N GLU A 30 5.13 -4.41 -25.15
CA GLU A 30 5.43 -4.74 -26.56
C GLU A 30 6.28 -6.01 -26.72
N ASN A 31 6.98 -6.44 -25.65
CA ASN A 31 7.80 -7.64 -25.63
C ASN A 31 7.06 -8.86 -25.06
N GLY A 32 5.78 -8.71 -24.71
CA GLY A 32 5.01 -9.79 -24.08
C GLY A 32 5.23 -9.90 -22.57
N GLU A 33 5.94 -8.96 -21.92
CA GLU A 33 6.21 -9.01 -20.48
C GLU A 33 5.14 -8.28 -19.67
N LEU A 34 4.82 -8.81 -18.49
CA LEU A 34 3.84 -8.19 -17.58
C LEU A 34 4.45 -7.06 -16.76
N GLN A 35 4.13 -5.82 -17.13
CA GLN A 35 4.61 -4.61 -16.47
C GLN A 35 3.54 -3.96 -15.57
N PRO A 36 3.91 -3.45 -14.39
CA PRO A 36 3.03 -2.60 -13.58
C PRO A 36 2.62 -1.32 -14.33
N THR A 37 1.33 -1.00 -14.34
CA THR A 37 0.83 0.24 -14.96
C THR A 37 0.70 1.39 -13.94
N LYS A 38 0.37 2.58 -14.46
CA LYS A 38 -0.04 3.73 -13.63
C LYS A 38 -1.43 3.53 -12.98
N ALA A 39 -2.25 2.61 -13.49
CA ALA A 39 -3.55 2.27 -12.90
C ALA A 39 -3.32 1.47 -11.61
N GLY A 40 -3.52 2.13 -10.48
CA GLY A 40 -3.13 1.63 -9.19
C GLY A 40 -3.06 2.71 -8.13
N VAL A 41 -2.87 2.27 -6.89
CA VAL A 41 -2.61 3.14 -5.74
C VAL A 41 -1.38 2.66 -4.98
N SER A 42 -0.65 3.61 -4.39
CA SER A 42 0.42 3.32 -3.44
C SER A 42 0.06 3.85 -2.06
N LEU A 43 0.11 2.98 -1.07
CA LEU A 43 -0.29 3.27 0.30
C LEU A 43 0.94 3.21 1.21
N LYS A 44 1.04 4.19 2.12
CA LYS A 44 1.94 4.08 3.27
C LYS A 44 1.46 2.95 4.20
N PRO A 45 2.33 2.34 5.01
CA PRO A 45 1.92 1.26 5.91
C PRO A 45 0.76 1.63 6.84
N ASP A 46 0.80 2.80 7.45
CA ASP A 46 -0.26 3.31 8.34
C ASP A 46 -1.60 3.53 7.60
N VAL A 47 -1.53 4.02 6.36
CA VAL A 47 -2.69 4.17 5.48
C VAL A 47 -3.23 2.80 5.05
N TYR A 48 -2.36 1.83 4.76
CA TYR A 48 -2.76 0.46 4.41
C TYR A 48 -3.50 -0.25 5.55
N TYR A 49 -3.02 -0.12 6.79
CA TYR A 49 -3.71 -0.67 7.95
C TYR A 49 -5.08 -0.01 8.18
N ALA A 50 -5.17 1.32 8.02
CA ALA A 50 -6.45 2.03 8.11
C ALA A 50 -7.38 1.66 6.95
N PHE A 51 -6.82 1.44 5.76
CA PHE A 51 -7.54 1.06 4.55
C PHE A 51 -8.26 -0.28 4.74
N HIS A 52 -7.59 -1.30 5.29
CA HIS A 52 -8.21 -2.60 5.57
C HIS A 52 -9.47 -2.48 6.43
N ASN A 53 -9.38 -1.77 7.56
CA ASN A 53 -10.51 -1.60 8.47
C ASN A 53 -11.68 -0.85 7.81
N LYS A 54 -11.36 0.13 6.96
CA LYS A 54 -12.36 0.91 6.23
C LYS A 54 -12.99 0.11 5.09
N LEU A 55 -12.21 -0.68 4.35
CA LEU A 55 -12.70 -1.58 3.31
C LEU A 55 -13.61 -2.67 3.90
N TRP A 56 -13.22 -3.26 5.03
CA TRP A 56 -14.05 -4.23 5.75
C TRP A 56 -15.41 -3.63 6.14
N ALA A 57 -15.42 -2.43 6.71
CA ALA A 57 -16.65 -1.72 7.04
C ALA A 57 -17.48 -1.36 5.80
N PHE A 58 -16.81 -1.05 4.69
CA PHE A 58 -17.45 -0.67 3.42
C PHE A 58 -18.17 -1.85 2.74
N MET A 59 -17.72 -3.09 2.95
CA MET A 59 -18.38 -4.28 2.38
C MET A 59 -19.84 -4.47 2.81
N GLY A 60 -20.24 -3.91 3.96
CA GLY A 60 -21.62 -3.94 4.42
C GLY A 60 -22.50 -2.81 3.86
N CYS A 61 -21.96 -1.97 2.96
CA CYS A 61 -22.67 -0.82 2.43
C CYS A 61 -23.38 -1.16 1.11
N GLU A 62 -24.71 -1.05 1.12
CA GLU A 62 -25.56 -1.28 -0.07
C GLU A 62 -25.82 -0.01 -0.89
N ASP A 63 -25.35 1.14 -0.42
CA ASP A 63 -25.54 2.43 -1.11
C ASP A 63 -24.63 2.51 -2.36
N PRO A 64 -25.19 2.61 -3.57
CA PRO A 64 -24.42 2.68 -4.82
C PRO A 64 -23.59 3.96 -4.95
N ASP A 65 -23.90 5.00 -4.19
CA ASP A 65 -23.17 6.28 -4.17
C ASP A 65 -22.25 6.41 -2.94
N ALA A 66 -22.09 5.33 -2.17
CA ALA A 66 -21.27 5.32 -0.98
C ALA A 66 -19.80 5.63 -1.28
N SER A 67 -19.20 6.44 -0.41
CA SER A 67 -17.76 6.69 -0.41
C SER A 67 -17.21 6.78 1.00
N ILE A 68 -15.94 6.40 1.16
CA ILE A 68 -15.26 6.49 2.43
C ILE A 68 -13.81 6.96 2.26
N VAL A 69 -13.44 7.97 3.06
CA VAL A 69 -12.09 8.52 3.11
C VAL A 69 -11.25 7.75 4.13
N VAL A 70 -10.03 7.40 3.74
CA VAL A 70 -9.04 6.73 4.59
C VAL A 70 -7.85 7.67 4.80
N LYS A 71 -7.66 8.12 6.05
CA LYS A 71 -6.52 8.93 6.50
C LYS A 71 -6.25 10.20 5.65
N LYS A 72 -7.27 10.73 4.96
CA LYS A 72 -7.19 11.84 4.00
C LYS A 72 -6.29 11.60 2.77
N ASP A 73 -5.88 10.36 2.53
CA ASP A 73 -4.87 10.02 1.52
C ASP A 73 -5.43 9.14 0.38
N VAL A 74 -6.51 8.43 0.66
CA VAL A 74 -7.19 7.57 -0.31
C VAL A 74 -8.69 7.53 -0.03
N CYS A 75 -9.49 7.42 -1.08
CA CYS A 75 -10.93 7.20 -1.01
C CYS A 75 -11.27 5.84 -1.62
N ILE A 76 -12.30 5.21 -1.06
CA ILE A 76 -12.98 4.05 -1.64
C ILE A 76 -14.36 4.54 -2.08
N PHE A 77 -14.76 4.21 -3.31
CA PHE A 77 -16.07 4.52 -3.88
C PHE A 77 -16.76 3.23 -4.28
N SER A 78 -18.06 3.15 -4.04
CA SER A 78 -18.92 2.15 -4.67
C SER A 78 -18.97 2.39 -6.17
N GLN A 79 -18.95 1.32 -6.97
CA GLN A 79 -19.03 1.36 -8.43
C GLN A 79 -19.93 0.23 -8.92
N ASN A 80 -21.10 0.56 -9.46
CA ASN A 80 -22.08 -0.41 -9.95
C ASN A 80 -22.40 -1.49 -8.89
N GLU A 81 -23.13 -2.55 -9.26
CA GLU A 81 -23.70 -3.48 -8.25
C GLU A 81 -22.68 -4.33 -7.47
N ASN A 82 -21.38 -4.33 -7.75
CA ASN A 82 -20.40 -5.19 -7.04
C ASN A 82 -18.91 -4.79 -7.25
N CYS A 83 -18.62 -3.57 -7.68
CA CYS A 83 -17.23 -3.10 -7.81
C CYS A 83 -16.95 -1.96 -6.86
N ILE A 84 -15.68 -1.77 -6.54
CA ILE A 84 -15.21 -0.58 -5.84
C ILE A 84 -14.12 0.08 -6.66
N SER A 85 -13.97 1.39 -6.51
CA SER A 85 -12.77 2.07 -6.95
C SER A 85 -12.01 2.65 -5.78
N ILE A 86 -10.70 2.51 -5.83
CA ILE A 86 -9.77 3.04 -4.84
C ILE A 86 -8.96 4.13 -5.54
N GLN A 87 -9.00 5.35 -5.02
CA GLN A 87 -8.35 6.49 -5.66
C GLN A 87 -7.63 7.36 -4.63
N ARG A 88 -6.41 7.78 -4.99
CA ARG A 88 -5.59 8.66 -4.17
C ARG A 88 -6.22 10.05 -4.07
N LEU A 89 -6.20 10.59 -2.85
CA LEU A 89 -6.69 11.93 -2.51
C LEU A 89 -5.49 12.81 -2.13
N PHE A 90 -5.54 14.08 -2.50
CA PHE A 90 -4.55 15.08 -2.14
C PHE A 90 -5.23 16.30 -1.51
N GLU A 91 -4.88 16.62 -0.27
CA GLU A 91 -5.26 17.84 0.43
C GLU A 91 -4.32 18.97 -0.02
N ARG A 92 -4.89 20.04 -0.56
CA ARG A 92 -4.18 21.24 -1.01
C ARG A 92 -3.95 22.18 0.17
N ASN A 93 -3.05 23.14 -0.02
CA ASN A 93 -2.70 24.14 0.99
C ASN A 93 -3.89 25.03 1.42
N ASP A 94 -4.89 25.17 0.55
CA ASP A 94 -6.14 25.89 0.82
C ASP A 94 -7.20 25.02 1.53
N MET A 95 -6.80 23.84 2.04
CA MET A 95 -7.67 22.83 2.67
C MET A 95 -8.72 22.22 1.73
N THR A 96 -8.61 22.44 0.42
CA THR A 96 -9.45 21.74 -0.56
C THR A 96 -8.86 20.38 -0.91
N PHE A 97 -9.69 19.46 -1.41
CA PHE A 97 -9.26 18.14 -1.83
C PHE A 97 -9.29 17.99 -3.35
N SER A 98 -8.33 17.22 -3.87
CA SER A 98 -8.28 16.86 -5.29
C SER A 98 -7.92 15.39 -5.47
N PHE A 99 -8.52 14.75 -6.46
CA PHE A 99 -8.17 13.38 -6.81
C PHE A 99 -6.93 13.32 -7.68
N LEU A 100 -6.05 12.37 -7.35
CA LEU A 100 -4.90 12.04 -8.19
C LEU A 100 -5.31 11.00 -9.26
N PRO A 101 -4.57 10.92 -10.39
CA PRO A 101 -4.84 9.93 -11.44
C PRO A 101 -4.56 8.48 -11.00
N GLU A 102 -3.90 8.28 -9.86
CA GLU A 102 -3.70 6.97 -9.23
C GLU A 102 -5.05 6.39 -8.75
N LYS A 103 -5.64 5.55 -9.60
CA LYS A 103 -6.92 4.88 -9.40
C LYS A 103 -6.82 3.41 -9.78
N VAL A 104 -7.47 2.53 -9.01
CA VAL A 104 -7.73 1.13 -9.37
C VAL A 104 -9.20 0.80 -9.15
N VAL A 105 -9.76 -0.03 -10.02
CA VAL A 105 -11.12 -0.58 -9.86
C VAL A 105 -10.97 -2.06 -9.55
N LEU A 106 -11.67 -2.53 -8.52
CA LEU A 106 -11.68 -3.92 -8.09
C LEU A 106 -13.11 -4.44 -8.15
N ASN A 107 -13.29 -5.63 -8.73
CA ASN A 107 -14.53 -6.37 -8.61
C ASN A 107 -14.63 -7.06 -7.23
N LYS A 108 -15.80 -7.64 -6.94
CA LYS A 108 -16.09 -8.35 -5.70
C LYS A 108 -15.07 -9.41 -5.30
N VAL A 109 -14.67 -10.25 -6.24
CA VAL A 109 -13.68 -11.29 -5.99
C VAL A 109 -12.35 -10.64 -5.58
N GLN A 110 -11.90 -9.64 -6.34
CA GLN A 110 -10.62 -8.98 -6.11
C GLN A 110 -10.54 -8.27 -4.76
N TYR A 111 -11.59 -7.53 -4.34
CA TYR A 111 -11.52 -6.83 -3.05
C TYR A 111 -11.75 -7.78 -1.85
N ILE A 112 -12.43 -8.92 -2.03
CA ILE A 112 -12.50 -9.98 -1.01
C ILE A 112 -11.11 -10.62 -0.86
N THR A 113 -10.48 -11.02 -1.95
CA THR A 113 -9.12 -11.59 -1.93
C THR A 113 -8.09 -10.61 -1.37
N LEU A 114 -8.26 -9.30 -1.62
CA LEU A 114 -7.44 -8.25 -1.01
C LEU A 114 -7.52 -8.26 0.53
N LEU A 115 -8.71 -8.49 1.10
CA LEU A 115 -8.90 -8.61 2.55
C LEU A 115 -8.30 -9.91 3.09
N GLU A 116 -8.43 -11.03 2.38
CA GLU A 116 -7.83 -12.31 2.77
C GLU A 116 -6.30 -12.23 2.86
N TYR A 117 -5.66 -11.52 1.93
CA TYR A 117 -4.21 -11.30 1.96
C TYR A 117 -3.74 -10.28 3.01
N PHE A 118 -4.63 -9.67 3.80
CA PHE A 118 -4.26 -8.60 4.70
C PHE A 118 -3.15 -8.99 5.68
N ASN A 119 -3.28 -10.13 6.34
CA ASN A 119 -2.31 -10.59 7.33
C ASN A 119 -0.94 -10.88 6.71
N GLU A 120 -0.94 -11.58 5.56
CA GLU A 120 0.30 -11.95 4.87
C GLU A 120 1.06 -10.73 4.33
N VAL A 121 0.33 -9.78 3.72
CA VAL A 121 0.89 -8.50 3.28
C VAL A 121 1.39 -7.70 4.48
N SER A 122 0.63 -7.66 5.58
CA SER A 122 1.00 -6.94 6.80
C SER A 122 2.29 -7.46 7.41
N ASP A 123 2.47 -8.78 7.46
CA ASP A 123 3.69 -9.39 7.96
C ASP A 123 4.88 -9.13 7.03
N TYR A 124 4.65 -9.13 5.72
CA TYR A 124 5.69 -8.74 4.76
C TYR A 124 6.09 -7.26 4.91
N VAL A 125 5.12 -6.36 5.16
CA VAL A 125 5.39 -4.95 5.47
C VAL A 125 6.24 -4.81 6.74
N LYS A 126 5.86 -5.49 7.84
CA LYS A 126 6.63 -5.49 9.09
C LYS A 126 8.07 -5.97 8.87
N LYS A 127 8.25 -7.07 8.14
CA LYS A 127 9.58 -7.61 7.79
C LYS A 127 10.42 -6.57 7.05
N LYS A 128 9.85 -5.91 6.03
CA LYS A 128 10.55 -4.87 5.25
C LYS A 128 10.93 -3.65 6.09
N LEU A 129 10.02 -3.18 6.94
CA LEU A 129 10.29 -2.07 7.86
C LEU A 129 11.43 -2.43 8.82
N LEU A 130 11.37 -3.63 9.42
CA LEU A 130 12.36 -4.13 10.36
C LEU A 130 13.74 -4.24 9.72
N THR A 131 13.86 -4.78 8.50
CA THR A 131 15.17 -4.94 7.81
C THR A 131 15.94 -3.61 7.76
N TYR A 132 15.25 -2.52 7.44
CA TYR A 132 15.86 -1.20 7.37
C TYR A 132 16.08 -0.58 8.76
N THR A 133 15.07 -0.56 9.62
CA THR A 133 15.20 0.08 10.94
C THR A 133 16.24 -0.62 11.81
N PHE A 134 16.33 -1.95 11.72
CA PHE A 134 17.32 -2.74 12.43
C PHE A 134 18.74 -2.42 11.94
N THR A 135 18.94 -2.31 10.63
CA THR A 135 20.25 -1.97 10.06
C THR A 135 20.72 -0.59 10.52
N GLU A 136 19.83 0.41 10.53
CA GLU A 136 20.15 1.75 11.03
C GLU A 136 20.42 1.75 12.54
N TYR A 137 19.62 1.01 13.30
CA TYR A 137 19.81 0.85 14.74
C TYR A 137 21.17 0.19 15.07
N VAL A 138 21.52 -0.90 14.39
CA VAL A 138 22.82 -1.57 14.58
C VAL A 138 23.98 -0.63 14.23
N LYS A 139 23.89 0.11 13.12
CA LYS A 139 24.91 1.11 12.76
C LYS A 139 25.03 2.21 13.81
N TYR A 140 23.91 2.66 14.37
CA TYR A 140 23.88 3.66 15.43
C TYR A 140 24.53 3.14 16.72
N GLU A 141 24.22 1.92 17.14
CA GLU A 141 24.82 1.29 18.32
C GLU A 141 26.32 0.99 18.15
N LEU A 142 26.76 0.58 16.96
CA LEU A 142 28.18 0.42 16.67
C LEU A 142 28.95 1.74 16.77
N LYS A 143 28.36 2.86 16.33
CA LYS A 143 28.98 4.19 16.45
C LYS A 143 29.09 4.70 17.90
N LYS A 144 28.26 4.18 18.82
CA LYS A 144 28.32 4.54 20.25
C LYS A 144 29.46 3.85 20.99
N ARG A 145 30.03 2.80 20.42
CA ARG A 145 31.19 2.10 20.97
C ARG A 145 32.42 2.62 20.23
N PRO A 146 33.11 3.67 20.72
CA PRO A 146 34.46 3.92 20.23
C PRO A 146 35.29 2.66 20.49
N ASP A 147 36.14 2.27 19.53
CA ASP A 147 37.01 1.10 19.67
C ASP A 147 37.64 1.09 21.06
N ASP A 148 37.32 0.07 21.86
CA ASP A 148 38.14 -0.33 22.99
C ASP A 148 39.41 -0.96 22.39
N SER A 149 40.24 -0.14 21.73
CA SER A 149 41.60 -0.52 21.43
C SER A 149 42.31 -0.63 22.76
N TYR A 150 42.41 -1.86 23.25
CA TYR A 150 43.35 -2.22 24.29
C TYR A 150 44.74 -1.81 23.80
N ASP A 151 45.24 -0.69 24.32
CA ASP A 151 46.67 -0.41 24.36
C ASP A 151 47.30 -1.47 25.27
N GLU A 152 47.69 -2.60 24.68
CA GLU A 152 48.65 -3.51 25.29
C GLU A 152 49.98 -2.76 25.40
N LYS A 153 50.27 -2.27 26.62
CA LYS A 153 51.58 -1.79 27.05
C LYS A 153 52.52 -2.94 27.37
#